data_AF-A0A8T5HXZ6-F1
#
_entry.id   AF-A0A8T5HXZ6-F1
#
_cell.length_a   1.000
_cell.length_b   1.000
_cell.length_c   1.000
_cell.angle_alpha   90.00
_cell.angle_beta   90.00
_cell.angle_gamma   90.00
#
_symmetry.space_group_name_H-M   'P 1'
#
loop_
_entity.id
_entity.type
_entity.pdbx_description
1 polymer ?
#
loop_
_entity_poly.entity_id
_entity_poly.type
_entity_poly.pdbx_seq_one_letter_code
_entity_poly.pdbx_strand_id
1 'polypeptide(L)'
;MFDNMAVLQLPVNPLDEEQLKLKIKIINKIVPLGHQKGLLIYFGDVFPNYNSLFNQVKKNILAYVPSDFILTLHAPFSSHCPNRYLNFSLPESIVFFKQTIKLAEEIKAKSITVHFGTNYYQSSVDNSPEMLVWPYKDNNFDKIKEEIIFPAFENIKLLANQTEIKIGVENMPVPLKGNVTTNPKEIIYEPSFVTKEFFLLFANFFRDTPNVGLCFDTAHYGLARDSINKLLDDHEDNYIMNNQFTKFGYGPLYPGNFSIQPSMCDLIKEFIFMGGRVFDVQLVDYGQIWKPERKEKNDDGQILEEGLGLLEGLSGKEILDVGKFINNLDNNIPISFDIEVENFLEPVKQVSAALIYIDFIGGKLDVDFSFNHKNKNLVSSYYEKAKKIISNISL
;
A
#
# COMPACT_ATOMS: atom_id res chain seq x y z
N MET A 1 -7.58 14.81 27.37
CA MET A 1 -8.62 14.11 26.60
C MET A 1 -8.16 14.12 25.16
N PHE A 2 -8.42 13.05 24.42
CA PHE A 2 -8.02 12.93 23.02
C PHE A 2 -9.12 13.62 22.18
N ASP A 3 -8.85 14.82 21.67
CA ASP A 3 -9.92 15.55 20.98
C ASP A 3 -10.10 15.09 19.53
N ASN A 4 -9.11 14.42 18.91
CA ASN A 4 -9.21 13.83 17.57
C ASN A 4 -8.22 12.68 17.33
N MET A 5 -8.74 11.50 16.96
CA MET A 5 -7.95 10.38 16.44
C MET A 5 -8.55 9.95 15.11
N ALA A 6 -7.71 9.70 14.10
CA ALA A 6 -8.06 9.09 12.83
C ALA A 6 -8.76 7.74 13.04
N VAL A 7 -9.49 7.28 12.03
CA VAL A 7 -10.17 5.99 12.04
C VAL A 7 -9.12 4.89 12.13
N LEU A 8 -9.08 4.17 13.24
CA LEU A 8 -8.18 3.04 13.37
C LEU A 8 -8.84 1.79 12.80
N GLN A 9 -8.18 1.16 11.82
CA GLN A 9 -8.65 -0.07 11.21
C GLN A 9 -7.64 -1.21 11.35
N LEU A 10 -8.15 -2.44 11.42
CA LEU A 10 -7.32 -3.64 11.29
C LEU A 10 -7.73 -4.40 10.04
N PRO A 11 -6.76 -4.96 9.30
CA PRO A 11 -7.05 -5.85 8.18
C PRO A 11 -7.71 -7.14 8.68
N VAL A 12 -8.64 -7.65 7.89
CA VAL A 12 -9.40 -8.85 8.21
C VAL A 12 -9.80 -9.61 6.95
N ASN A 13 -9.68 -10.93 7.00
CA ASN A 13 -10.27 -11.81 6.00
C ASN A 13 -11.73 -12.07 6.35
N PRO A 14 -12.69 -11.53 5.57
CA PRO A 14 -14.11 -11.71 5.85
C PRO A 14 -14.61 -13.16 5.69
N LEU A 15 -13.81 -14.05 5.08
CA LEU A 15 -14.16 -15.46 4.92
C LEU A 15 -13.85 -16.28 6.17
N ASP A 16 -12.96 -15.79 7.03
CA ASP A 16 -12.66 -16.39 8.34
C ASP A 16 -13.53 -15.72 9.40
N GLU A 17 -14.66 -16.35 9.74
CA GLU A 17 -15.63 -15.80 10.68
C GLU A 17 -15.07 -15.62 12.10
N GLU A 18 -14.17 -16.51 12.54
CA GLU A 18 -13.55 -16.44 13.86
C GLU A 18 -12.60 -15.27 13.92
N GLN A 19 -11.76 -15.11 12.89
CA GLN A 19 -10.88 -13.96 12.78
C GLN A 19 -11.67 -12.66 12.68
N LEU A 20 -12.76 -12.61 11.90
CA LEU A 20 -13.62 -11.43 11.79
C LEU A 20 -14.19 -11.00 13.15
N LYS A 21 -14.77 -11.93 13.89
CA LYS A 21 -15.29 -11.67 15.24
C LYS A 21 -14.18 -11.24 16.19
N LEU A 22 -13.01 -11.86 16.12
CA LEU A 22 -11.85 -11.50 16.93
C LEU A 22 -11.38 -10.05 16.66
N LYS A 23 -11.22 -9.66 15.39
CA LYS A 23 -10.79 -8.30 15.01
C LYS A 23 -11.79 -7.24 15.48
N ILE A 24 -13.09 -7.50 15.36
CA ILE A 24 -14.14 -6.61 15.90
C ILE A 24 -13.99 -6.45 17.41
N LYS A 25 -13.79 -7.54 18.16
CA LYS A 25 -13.58 -7.49 19.62
C LYS A 25 -12.31 -6.73 19.99
N ILE A 26 -11.22 -6.95 19.26
CA ILE A 26 -9.94 -6.25 19.45
C ILE A 26 -10.12 -4.75 19.24
N ILE A 27 -10.67 -4.31 18.11
CA ILE A 27 -10.83 -2.89 17.80
C ILE A 27 -11.69 -2.18 18.85
N ASN A 28 -12.80 -2.80 19.25
CA ASN A 28 -13.63 -2.28 20.34
C ASN A 28 -12.89 -2.17 21.68
N LYS A 29 -11.86 -2.97 21.90
CA LYS A 29 -11.06 -2.97 23.13
C LYS A 29 -9.95 -1.92 23.12
N ILE A 30 -9.29 -1.70 21.98
CA ILE A 30 -8.09 -0.86 21.88
C ILE A 30 -8.39 0.58 21.46
N VAL A 31 -9.45 0.80 20.65
CA VAL A 31 -9.83 2.15 20.22
C VAL A 31 -10.51 2.88 21.39
N PRO A 32 -10.04 4.09 21.77
CA PRO A 32 -10.63 4.82 22.89
C PRO A 32 -12.11 5.19 22.62
N LEU A 33 -12.89 5.31 23.70
CA LEU A 33 -14.30 5.68 23.62
C LEU A 33 -14.49 7.04 22.91
N GLY A 34 -15.48 7.12 22.04
CA GLY A 34 -15.79 8.34 21.27
C GLY A 34 -15.03 8.48 19.95
N HIS A 35 -14.08 7.59 19.65
CA HIS A 35 -13.36 7.59 18.38
C HIS A 35 -13.94 6.59 17.38
N GLN A 36 -13.79 6.92 16.10
CA GLN A 36 -14.23 6.07 15.00
C GLN A 36 -13.36 4.81 14.88
N LYS A 37 -14.01 3.72 14.50
CA LYS A 37 -13.43 2.38 14.36
C LYS A 37 -13.59 1.95 12.92
N GLY A 38 -12.65 1.20 12.37
CA GLY A 38 -12.80 0.66 11.03
C GLY A 38 -12.30 -0.77 10.85
N LEU A 39 -12.58 -1.35 9.70
CA LEU A 39 -11.98 -2.60 9.25
C LEU A 39 -11.55 -2.45 7.80
N LEU A 40 -10.34 -2.92 7.50
CA LEU A 40 -9.87 -3.10 6.14
C LEU A 40 -10.23 -4.52 5.70
N ILE A 41 -11.21 -4.64 4.82
CA ILE A 41 -11.70 -5.93 4.32
C ILE A 41 -10.78 -6.40 3.22
N TYR A 42 -10.02 -7.47 3.48
CA TYR A 42 -9.03 -8.03 2.56
C TYR A 42 -9.20 -9.54 2.45
N PHE A 43 -9.52 -10.04 1.26
CA PHE A 43 -9.72 -11.47 1.01
C PHE A 43 -8.73 -12.07 0.02
N GLY A 44 -7.60 -11.38 -0.22
CA GLY A 44 -6.48 -11.86 -1.03
C GLY A 44 -6.80 -12.00 -2.52
N ASP A 45 -6.01 -12.84 -3.19
CA ASP A 45 -6.11 -13.14 -4.60
C ASP A 45 -7.43 -13.85 -4.95
N VAL A 46 -8.05 -13.45 -6.06
CA VAL A 46 -9.31 -14.05 -6.52
C VAL A 46 -9.15 -14.67 -7.90
N PHE A 47 -9.43 -15.97 -7.97
CA PHE A 47 -9.46 -16.77 -9.19
C PHE A 47 -10.84 -17.48 -9.35
N PRO A 48 -11.25 -17.84 -10.57
CA PRO A 48 -12.17 -17.11 -11.44
C PRO A 48 -13.66 -17.04 -11.01
N ASN A 49 -14.04 -17.50 -9.80
CA ASN A 49 -15.44 -17.45 -9.34
C ASN A 49 -15.68 -16.36 -8.27
N TYR A 50 -15.38 -15.11 -8.61
CA TYR A 50 -15.51 -13.98 -7.70
C TYR A 50 -16.96 -13.73 -7.24
N ASN A 51 -17.98 -14.15 -8.00
CA ASN A 51 -19.38 -13.94 -7.62
C ASN A 51 -19.77 -14.70 -6.34
N SER A 52 -19.39 -15.99 -6.25
CA SER A 52 -19.65 -16.78 -5.04
C SER A 52 -18.91 -16.20 -3.84
N LEU A 53 -17.66 -15.76 -4.07
CA LEU A 53 -16.84 -15.13 -3.06
C LEU A 53 -17.47 -13.83 -2.56
N PHE A 54 -17.85 -12.91 -3.46
CA PHE A 54 -18.46 -11.63 -3.09
C PHE A 54 -19.76 -11.80 -2.32
N ASN A 55 -20.58 -12.80 -2.67
CA ASN A 55 -21.78 -13.15 -1.91
C ASN A 55 -21.45 -13.61 -0.48
N GLN A 56 -20.38 -14.39 -0.30
CA GLN A 56 -19.95 -14.84 1.02
C GLN A 56 -19.37 -13.69 1.84
N VAL A 57 -18.52 -12.84 1.25
CA VAL A 57 -18.00 -11.61 1.88
C VAL A 57 -19.17 -10.75 2.37
N LYS A 58 -20.11 -10.44 1.47
CA LYS A 58 -21.31 -9.66 1.80
C LYS A 58 -22.09 -10.28 2.95
N LYS A 59 -22.38 -11.58 2.89
CA LYS A 59 -23.11 -12.28 3.94
C LYS A 59 -22.43 -12.13 5.30
N ASN A 60 -21.12 -12.34 5.36
CA ASN A 60 -20.37 -12.31 6.61
C ASN A 60 -20.26 -10.89 7.18
N ILE A 61 -19.99 -9.90 6.33
CA ILE A 61 -19.92 -8.50 6.75
C ILE A 61 -21.27 -8.02 7.29
N LEU A 62 -22.37 -8.26 6.57
CA LEU A 62 -23.70 -7.85 7.01
C LEU A 62 -24.21 -8.61 8.25
N ALA A 63 -23.70 -9.82 8.50
CA ALA A 63 -24.08 -10.61 9.68
C ALA A 63 -23.33 -10.21 10.95
N TYR A 64 -22.05 -9.81 10.83
CA TYR A 64 -21.16 -9.71 11.98
C TYR A 64 -20.60 -8.32 12.26
N VAL A 65 -20.45 -7.46 11.25
CA VAL A 65 -19.85 -6.15 11.43
C VAL A 65 -20.89 -5.15 11.92
N PRO A 66 -20.65 -4.47 13.06
CA PRO A 66 -21.53 -3.40 13.53
C PRO A 66 -21.61 -2.23 12.54
N SER A 67 -22.79 -1.61 12.40
CA SER A 67 -23.02 -0.57 11.40
C SER A 67 -22.30 0.76 11.66
N ASP A 68 -21.72 0.95 12.85
CA ASP A 68 -20.92 2.12 13.22
C ASP A 68 -19.45 2.00 12.82
N PHE A 69 -19.01 0.85 12.29
CA PHE A 69 -17.67 0.67 11.76
C PHE A 69 -17.55 1.29 10.37
N ILE A 70 -16.44 2.00 10.13
CA ILE A 70 -16.04 2.46 8.80
C ILE A 70 -15.34 1.31 8.08
N LEU A 71 -15.80 0.97 6.89
CA LEU A 71 -15.23 -0.11 6.11
C LEU A 71 -14.45 0.42 4.91
N THR A 72 -13.23 -0.05 4.74
CA THR A 72 -12.46 0.05 3.50
C THR A 72 -12.46 -1.34 2.87
N LEU A 73 -12.81 -1.46 1.59
CA LEU A 73 -12.70 -2.71 0.85
C LEU A 73 -11.41 -2.72 0.05
N HIS A 74 -10.46 -3.59 0.39
CA HIS A 74 -9.29 -3.80 -0.42
C HIS A 74 -9.62 -4.75 -1.57
N ALA A 75 -9.54 -4.26 -2.80
CA ALA A 75 -9.81 -5.05 -3.99
C ALA A 75 -8.74 -6.14 -4.17
N PRO A 76 -9.10 -7.29 -4.77
CA PRO A 76 -8.13 -8.28 -5.18
C PRO A 76 -7.11 -7.71 -6.16
N PHE A 77 -5.87 -8.18 -6.05
CA PHE A 77 -4.78 -7.91 -6.97
C PHE A 77 -4.04 -9.23 -7.26
N SER A 78 -3.11 -9.26 -8.22
CA SER A 78 -2.32 -10.48 -8.46
C SER A 78 -0.85 -10.12 -8.62
N SER A 79 -0.11 -10.08 -7.51
CA SER A 79 1.29 -9.66 -7.40
C SER A 79 2.30 -10.52 -8.19
N HIS A 80 1.91 -11.71 -8.63
CA HIS A 80 2.82 -12.66 -9.30
C HIS A 80 2.33 -13.18 -10.66
N CYS A 81 1.07 -12.95 -11.01
CA CYS A 81 0.50 -13.45 -12.24
C CYS A 81 -0.30 -12.34 -12.94
N PRO A 82 0.27 -11.66 -13.94
CA PRO A 82 -0.42 -10.72 -14.81
C PRO A 82 -1.87 -11.13 -15.12
N ASN A 83 -2.83 -10.29 -14.77
CA ASN A 83 -4.25 -10.55 -15.01
C ASN A 83 -4.91 -9.33 -15.65
N ARG A 84 -5.39 -9.49 -16.89
CA ARG A 84 -6.02 -8.41 -17.65
C ARG A 84 -7.27 -7.81 -16.99
N TYR A 85 -7.98 -8.58 -16.17
CA TYR A 85 -9.16 -8.10 -15.45
C TYR A 85 -8.82 -7.28 -14.19
N LEU A 86 -7.55 -7.29 -13.78
CA LEU A 86 -7.05 -6.51 -12.63
C LEU A 86 -6.10 -5.38 -13.07
N ASN A 87 -5.90 -5.19 -14.38
CA ASN A 87 -4.99 -4.19 -14.93
C ASN A 87 -5.76 -2.98 -15.47
N PHE A 88 -5.71 -1.82 -14.81
CA PHE A 88 -6.50 -0.65 -15.23
C PHE A 88 -6.08 -0.10 -16.58
N SER A 89 -4.88 -0.37 -17.09
CA SER A 89 -4.52 0.06 -18.46
C SER A 89 -5.37 -0.63 -19.54
N LEU A 90 -5.99 -1.76 -19.20
CA LEU A 90 -6.82 -2.54 -20.11
C LEU A 90 -8.31 -2.31 -19.82
N PRO A 91 -9.15 -2.06 -20.84
CA PRO A 91 -10.59 -1.83 -20.67
C PRO A 91 -11.33 -2.98 -19.99
N GLU A 92 -10.81 -4.21 -20.06
CA GLU A 92 -11.42 -5.38 -19.43
C GLU A 92 -11.49 -5.30 -17.90
N SER A 93 -10.59 -4.54 -17.28
CA SER A 93 -10.59 -4.31 -15.83
C SER A 93 -11.87 -3.66 -15.33
N ILE A 94 -12.51 -2.81 -16.15
CA ILE A 94 -13.74 -2.11 -15.81
C ILE A 94 -14.84 -3.08 -15.37
N VAL A 95 -14.94 -4.25 -16.01
CA VAL A 95 -15.99 -5.24 -15.70
C VAL A 95 -15.83 -5.76 -14.27
N PHE A 96 -14.61 -6.11 -13.89
CA PHE A 96 -14.30 -6.61 -12.56
C PHE A 96 -14.47 -5.52 -11.50
N PHE A 97 -13.87 -4.35 -11.70
CA PHE A 97 -13.93 -3.29 -10.70
C PHE A 97 -15.34 -2.70 -10.53
N LYS A 98 -16.21 -2.74 -11.54
CA LYS A 98 -17.65 -2.45 -11.37
C LYS A 98 -18.31 -3.37 -10.35
N GLN A 99 -17.98 -4.66 -10.37
CA GLN A 99 -18.54 -5.61 -9.43
C GLN A 99 -17.95 -5.43 -8.03
N THR A 100 -16.66 -5.08 -7.94
CA THR A 100 -16.00 -4.75 -6.67
C THR A 100 -16.60 -3.48 -6.05
N ILE A 101 -16.85 -2.44 -6.84
CA ILE A 101 -17.56 -1.22 -6.41
C ILE A 101 -18.98 -1.56 -5.94
N LYS A 102 -19.72 -2.38 -6.70
CA LYS A 102 -21.05 -2.84 -6.27
C LYS A 102 -21.00 -3.59 -4.94
N LEU A 103 -20.01 -4.45 -4.73
CA LEU A 103 -19.82 -5.11 -3.43
C LEU A 103 -19.57 -4.07 -2.33
N ALA A 104 -18.70 -3.08 -2.56
CA ALA A 104 -18.41 -1.99 -1.64
C ALA A 104 -19.69 -1.23 -1.23
N GLU A 105 -20.53 -0.88 -2.21
CA GLU A 105 -21.82 -0.23 -1.98
C GLU A 105 -22.77 -1.11 -1.15
N GLU A 106 -22.86 -2.40 -1.48
CA GLU A 106 -23.74 -3.36 -0.80
C GLU A 106 -23.33 -3.63 0.66
N ILE A 107 -22.03 -3.60 0.97
CA ILE A 107 -21.52 -3.70 2.34
C ILE A 107 -21.39 -2.35 3.04
N LYS A 108 -21.75 -1.24 2.35
CA LYS A 108 -21.64 0.14 2.83
C LYS A 108 -20.21 0.54 3.19
N ALA A 109 -19.23 0.06 2.43
CA ALA A 109 -17.87 0.56 2.51
C ALA A 109 -17.81 2.03 2.11
N LYS A 110 -16.92 2.77 2.76
CA LYS A 110 -16.69 4.19 2.50
C LYS A 110 -15.74 4.38 1.31
N SER A 111 -14.82 3.44 1.15
CA SER A 111 -13.78 3.45 0.13
C SER A 111 -13.48 2.05 -0.36
N ILE A 112 -12.93 1.98 -1.56
CA ILE A 112 -12.18 0.83 -2.05
C ILE A 112 -10.70 1.21 -2.19
N THR A 113 -9.81 0.30 -1.80
CA THR A 113 -8.39 0.35 -2.15
C THR A 113 -8.18 -0.51 -3.39
N VAL A 114 -7.52 0.02 -4.41
CA VAL A 114 -7.24 -0.66 -5.67
C VAL A 114 -5.78 -0.51 -6.06
N HIS A 115 -5.27 -1.52 -6.76
CA HIS A 115 -3.94 -1.51 -7.36
C HIS A 115 -4.03 -1.00 -8.80
N PHE A 116 -3.02 -0.26 -9.26
CA PHE A 116 -3.06 0.39 -10.57
C PHE A 116 -3.06 -0.59 -11.74
N GLY A 117 -2.39 -1.73 -11.60
CA GLY A 117 -2.59 -2.80 -12.54
C GLY A 117 -1.46 -3.77 -12.47
N THR A 118 -1.64 -4.78 -11.62
CA THR A 118 -0.62 -5.78 -11.40
C THR A 118 -0.28 -6.46 -12.71
N ASN A 119 0.89 -6.07 -13.20
CA ASN A 119 1.93 -6.94 -13.67
C ASN A 119 1.94 -7.13 -15.18
N TYR A 120 2.96 -6.55 -15.82
CA TYR A 120 3.44 -7.04 -17.11
C TYR A 120 4.63 -7.96 -16.87
N TYR A 121 4.72 -9.06 -17.61
CA TYR A 121 5.97 -9.77 -17.78
C TYR A 121 6.92 -8.88 -18.57
N GLN A 122 8.14 -8.70 -18.08
CA GLN A 122 9.18 -8.07 -18.87
C GLN A 122 9.72 -9.10 -19.89
N SER A 123 10.09 -8.62 -21.09
CA SER A 123 10.20 -9.36 -22.36
C SER A 123 11.15 -10.58 -22.48
N SER A 124 11.08 -11.57 -21.58
CA SER A 124 11.85 -12.83 -21.67
C SER A 124 11.18 -14.05 -21.03
N VAL A 125 9.92 -13.99 -20.62
CA VAL A 125 9.20 -15.17 -20.09
C VAL A 125 8.52 -15.91 -21.24
N ASP A 126 9.09 -17.06 -21.62
CA ASP A 126 8.52 -17.97 -22.63
C ASP A 126 7.03 -18.28 -22.31
N ASN A 127 6.17 -18.23 -23.33
CA ASN A 127 4.71 -18.52 -23.27
C ASN A 127 3.81 -17.50 -22.55
N SER A 128 4.26 -16.26 -22.32
CA SER A 128 3.39 -15.21 -21.78
C SER A 128 2.43 -14.64 -22.85
N PRO A 129 1.15 -14.32 -22.53
CA PRO A 129 0.25 -13.66 -23.48
C PRO A 129 0.82 -12.30 -23.91
N GLU A 130 0.94 -12.05 -25.22
CA GLU A 130 1.58 -10.83 -25.77
C GLU A 130 1.06 -9.53 -25.15
N MET A 131 -0.24 -9.44 -24.85
CA MET A 131 -0.90 -8.27 -24.23
C MET A 131 -0.48 -7.98 -22.78
N LEU A 132 0.24 -8.92 -22.15
CA LEU A 132 0.76 -8.83 -20.78
C LEU A 132 2.29 -8.85 -20.77
N VAL A 133 2.94 -8.64 -21.93
CA VAL A 133 4.40 -8.58 -22.07
C VAL A 133 4.80 -7.16 -22.45
N TRP A 134 5.66 -6.54 -21.64
CA TRP A 134 6.21 -5.22 -21.95
C TRP A 134 7.52 -5.32 -22.75
N PRO A 135 7.61 -4.74 -23.97
CA PRO A 135 8.83 -4.78 -24.76
C PRO A 135 9.89 -3.83 -24.20
N TYR A 136 11.10 -4.33 -23.93
CA TYR A 136 12.21 -3.49 -23.42
C TYR A 136 12.55 -2.28 -24.32
N LYS A 137 12.28 -2.37 -25.62
CA LYS A 137 12.46 -1.27 -26.60
C LYS A 137 11.53 -0.07 -26.34
N ASP A 138 10.50 -0.25 -25.53
CA ASP A 138 9.48 0.77 -25.24
C ASP A 138 9.67 1.41 -23.86
N ASN A 139 10.76 1.11 -23.14
CA ASN A 139 11.18 1.68 -21.85
C ASN A 139 11.52 3.20 -21.91
N ASN A 140 10.51 4.01 -22.18
CA ASN A 140 10.53 5.47 -22.19
C ASN A 140 9.32 5.95 -21.39
N PHE A 141 9.54 6.87 -20.45
CA PHE A 141 8.47 7.42 -19.62
C PHE A 141 7.33 8.04 -20.40
N ASP A 142 7.60 8.76 -21.49
CA ASP A 142 6.54 9.36 -22.31
C ASP A 142 5.64 8.29 -22.93
N LYS A 143 6.24 7.20 -23.44
CA LYS A 143 5.47 6.06 -23.96
C LYS A 143 4.67 5.37 -22.86
N ILE A 144 5.28 5.11 -21.71
CA ILE A 144 4.59 4.48 -20.57
C ILE A 144 3.43 5.34 -20.07
N LYS A 145 3.66 6.64 -20.03
CA LYS A 145 2.64 7.60 -19.65
C LYS A 145 1.44 7.55 -20.59
N GLU A 146 1.69 7.49 -21.90
CA GLU A 146 0.65 7.44 -22.93
C GLU A 146 -0.04 6.08 -23.07
N GLU A 147 0.69 4.97 -22.97
CA GLU A 147 0.18 3.63 -23.26
C GLU A 147 -0.30 2.87 -22.02
N ILE A 148 0.14 3.26 -20.81
CA ILE A 148 -0.21 2.58 -19.56
C ILE A 148 -0.85 3.52 -18.56
N ILE A 149 -0.18 4.62 -18.19
CA ILE A 149 -0.62 5.47 -17.08
C ILE A 149 -1.93 6.18 -17.42
N PHE A 150 -2.00 6.87 -18.56
CA PHE A 150 -3.20 7.60 -18.95
C PHE A 150 -4.41 6.70 -19.26
N PRO A 151 -4.26 5.57 -19.98
CA PRO A 151 -5.35 4.60 -20.13
C PRO A 151 -5.89 4.10 -18.80
N ALA A 152 -5.02 3.80 -17.84
CA ALA A 152 -5.42 3.44 -16.48
C ALA A 152 -6.13 4.58 -15.76
N PHE A 153 -5.64 5.81 -15.88
CA PHE A 153 -6.30 6.99 -15.31
C PHE A 153 -7.70 7.19 -15.86
N GLU A 154 -7.88 7.07 -17.18
CA GLU A 154 -9.18 7.22 -17.82
C GLU A 154 -10.15 6.10 -17.40
N ASN A 155 -9.67 4.86 -17.26
CA ASN A 155 -10.51 3.75 -16.80
C ASN A 155 -10.92 3.91 -15.32
N ILE A 156 -10.02 4.37 -14.45
CA ILE A 156 -10.35 4.72 -13.06
C ILE A 156 -11.35 5.87 -13.01
N LYS A 157 -11.16 6.93 -13.81
CA LYS A 157 -12.07 8.07 -13.91
C LYS A 157 -13.46 7.64 -14.39
N LEU A 158 -13.53 6.74 -15.36
CA LEU A 158 -14.79 6.19 -15.87
C LEU A 158 -15.58 5.46 -14.78
N LEU A 159 -14.90 4.67 -13.95
CA LEU A 159 -15.50 3.98 -12.80
C LEU A 159 -15.94 4.97 -11.73
N ALA A 160 -15.08 5.94 -11.40
CA ALA A 160 -15.36 6.97 -10.41
C ALA A 160 -16.61 7.80 -10.76
N ASN A 161 -16.83 8.10 -12.04
CA ASN A 161 -18.03 8.83 -12.49
C ASN A 161 -19.35 8.04 -12.34
N GLN A 162 -19.29 6.77 -11.94
CA GLN A 162 -20.45 5.87 -11.83
C GLN A 162 -20.76 5.47 -10.38
N THR A 163 -20.04 6.00 -9.40
CA THR A 163 -20.19 5.64 -7.99
C THR A 163 -19.88 6.82 -7.07
N GLU A 164 -20.44 6.81 -5.87
CA GLU A 164 -20.04 7.71 -4.79
C GLU A 164 -18.94 7.11 -3.90
N ILE A 165 -18.59 5.83 -4.11
CA ILE A 165 -17.50 5.19 -3.39
C ILE A 165 -16.18 5.89 -3.72
N LYS A 166 -15.39 6.17 -2.67
CA LYS A 166 -14.04 6.69 -2.82
C LYS A 166 -13.11 5.59 -3.34
N ILE A 167 -12.43 5.82 -4.44
CA ILE A 167 -11.43 4.94 -5.02
C ILE A 167 -10.04 5.43 -4.61
N GLY A 168 -9.44 4.75 -3.62
CA GLY A 168 -8.06 4.95 -3.21
C GLY A 168 -7.14 4.05 -4.04
N VAL A 169 -6.22 4.64 -4.79
CA VAL A 169 -5.23 3.88 -5.56
C VAL A 169 -3.96 3.73 -4.72
N GLU A 170 -3.53 2.49 -4.50
CA GLU A 170 -2.37 2.16 -3.67
C GLU A 170 -1.06 2.33 -4.42
N ASN A 171 -0.05 2.86 -3.74
CA ASN A 171 1.32 2.91 -4.25
C ASN A 171 2.03 1.59 -4.01
N MET A 172 2.76 1.07 -5.00
CA MET A 172 3.46 -0.22 -4.91
C MET A 172 4.99 -0.04 -4.92
N PRO A 173 5.74 -0.96 -4.29
CA PRO A 173 7.19 -0.94 -4.35
C PRO A 173 7.66 -1.49 -5.71
N VAL A 174 8.89 -1.14 -6.07
CA VAL A 174 9.60 -1.79 -7.17
C VAL A 174 10.93 -2.32 -6.65
N PRO A 175 11.23 -3.63 -6.81
CA PRO A 175 10.32 -4.70 -7.27
C PRO A 175 9.14 -4.94 -6.31
N LEU A 176 8.17 -5.75 -6.74
CA LEU A 176 7.15 -6.30 -5.83
C LEU A 176 7.76 -7.39 -4.92
N LYS A 177 7.34 -7.45 -3.65
CA LYS A 177 7.70 -8.55 -2.74
C LYS A 177 7.33 -9.90 -3.34
N GLY A 178 8.19 -10.91 -3.18
CA GLY A 178 8.03 -12.26 -3.76
C GLY A 178 8.56 -12.38 -5.19
N ASN A 179 8.97 -11.28 -5.82
CA ASN A 179 9.83 -11.33 -6.98
C ASN A 179 11.27 -11.64 -6.54
N VAL A 180 11.57 -12.93 -6.39
CA VAL A 180 12.87 -13.44 -5.91
C VAL A 180 13.96 -13.43 -6.98
N THR A 181 13.70 -12.87 -8.15
CA THR A 181 14.71 -12.78 -9.21
C THR A 181 15.77 -11.73 -8.90
N THR A 182 17.03 -12.10 -9.10
CA THR A 182 18.16 -11.17 -9.07
C THR A 182 18.34 -10.44 -10.40
N ASN A 183 17.61 -10.86 -11.45
CA ASN A 183 17.64 -10.26 -12.77
C ASN A 183 16.52 -9.20 -12.88
N PRO A 184 16.86 -7.91 -12.96
CA PRO A 184 15.84 -6.88 -13.05
C PRO A 184 14.97 -6.95 -14.30
N LYS A 185 15.37 -7.73 -15.31
CA LYS A 185 14.57 -8.02 -16.51
C LYS A 185 13.44 -9.03 -16.30
N GLU A 186 13.41 -9.69 -15.15
CA GLU A 186 12.38 -10.62 -14.72
C GLU A 186 11.47 -9.98 -13.66
N ILE A 187 11.76 -8.71 -13.28
CA ILE A 187 10.89 -7.95 -12.40
C ILE A 187 9.59 -7.70 -13.14
N ILE A 188 8.52 -8.11 -12.50
CA ILE A 188 7.18 -7.84 -12.92
C ILE A 188 6.93 -6.34 -12.77
N TYR A 189 6.45 -5.71 -13.84
CA TYR A 189 6.31 -4.27 -13.93
C TYR A 189 4.97 -3.78 -13.37
N GLU A 190 5.03 -2.93 -12.34
CA GLU A 190 3.91 -2.15 -11.79
C GLU A 190 4.32 -0.67 -11.80
N PRO A 191 3.70 0.17 -12.66
CA PRO A 191 4.08 1.57 -12.76
C PRO A 191 3.57 2.44 -11.60
N SER A 192 2.79 1.93 -10.65
CA SER A 192 2.09 2.77 -9.68
C SER A 192 3.01 3.49 -8.69
N PHE A 193 2.92 4.83 -8.67
CA PHE A 193 3.33 5.68 -7.55
C PHE A 193 4.72 5.38 -6.95
N VAL A 194 5.67 5.03 -7.81
CA VAL A 194 7.06 4.73 -7.41
C VAL A 194 7.87 6.01 -7.22
N THR A 195 7.50 7.07 -7.93
CA THR A 195 8.24 8.34 -8.02
C THR A 195 7.33 9.52 -7.66
N LYS A 196 7.89 10.55 -7.05
CA LYS A 196 7.23 11.83 -6.77
C LYS A 196 6.53 12.37 -8.02
N GLU A 197 7.19 12.31 -9.17
CA GLU A 197 6.64 12.78 -10.45
C GLU A 197 5.34 12.06 -10.81
N PHE A 198 5.23 10.77 -10.54
CA PHE A 198 3.98 10.03 -10.70
C PHE A 198 2.91 10.54 -9.73
N PHE A 199 3.22 10.68 -8.44
CA PHE A 199 2.26 11.20 -7.44
C PHE A 199 1.69 12.55 -7.88
N LEU A 200 2.54 13.48 -8.32
CA LEU A 200 2.11 14.80 -8.75
C LEU A 200 1.31 14.76 -10.06
N LEU A 201 1.68 13.87 -11.00
CA LEU A 201 0.91 13.64 -12.22
C LEU A 201 -0.50 13.13 -11.90
N PHE A 202 -0.62 12.16 -10.98
CA PHE A 202 -1.90 11.64 -10.51
C PHE A 202 -2.74 12.74 -9.83
N ALA A 203 -2.15 13.47 -8.89
CA ALA A 203 -2.84 14.57 -8.18
C ALA A 203 -3.41 15.60 -9.16
N ASN A 204 -2.61 15.99 -10.15
CA ASN A 204 -3.03 16.95 -11.15
C ASN A 204 -4.13 16.41 -12.06
N PHE A 205 -4.05 15.15 -12.49
CA PHE A 205 -5.06 14.54 -13.37
C PHE A 205 -6.42 14.37 -12.67
N PHE A 206 -6.44 13.94 -11.41
CA PHE A 206 -7.66 13.66 -10.65
C PHE A 206 -8.14 14.82 -9.77
N ARG A 207 -7.58 16.02 -9.93
CA ARG A 207 -7.96 17.21 -9.14
C ARG A 207 -9.48 17.44 -9.12
N ASP A 208 -10.12 17.28 -10.29
CA ASP A 208 -11.55 17.52 -10.51
C ASP A 208 -12.42 16.25 -10.36
N THR A 209 -11.84 15.13 -9.94
CA THR A 209 -12.55 13.86 -9.68
C THR A 209 -12.53 13.58 -8.17
N PRO A 210 -13.50 14.08 -7.39
CA PRO A 210 -13.40 14.19 -5.94
C PRO A 210 -13.41 12.86 -5.19
N ASN A 211 -13.86 11.77 -5.83
CA ASN A 211 -13.89 10.42 -5.29
C ASN A 211 -12.73 9.54 -5.80
N VAL A 212 -11.68 10.12 -6.38
CA VAL A 212 -10.41 9.43 -6.66
C VAL A 212 -9.29 10.04 -5.83
N GLY A 213 -8.46 9.19 -5.23
CA GLY A 213 -7.41 9.59 -4.32
C GLY A 213 -6.37 8.50 -4.10
N LEU A 214 -5.47 8.75 -3.16
CA LEU A 214 -4.35 7.90 -2.80
C LEU A 214 -4.71 7.01 -1.60
N CYS A 215 -4.38 5.73 -1.69
CA CYS A 215 -4.12 4.87 -0.54
C CYS A 215 -2.60 4.88 -0.34
N PHE A 216 -2.11 5.46 0.76
CA PHE A 216 -0.66 5.62 0.95
C PHE A 216 -0.10 4.50 1.83
N ASP A 217 0.62 3.57 1.23
CA ASP A 217 1.40 2.57 1.95
C ASP A 217 2.81 3.10 2.21
N THR A 218 3.17 3.21 3.49
CA THR A 218 4.46 3.76 3.91
C THR A 218 5.63 2.84 3.59
N ALA A 219 5.45 1.53 3.65
CA ALA A 219 6.51 0.57 3.32
C ALA A 219 6.82 0.60 1.83
N HIS A 220 5.79 0.59 0.98
CA HIS A 220 5.94 0.61 -0.46
C HIS A 220 6.69 1.85 -0.95
N TYR A 221 6.27 3.04 -0.51
CA TYR A 221 6.95 4.28 -0.90
C TYR A 221 8.36 4.35 -0.30
N GLY A 222 8.54 3.98 0.97
CA GLY A 222 9.83 4.02 1.62
C GLY A 222 10.88 3.12 0.95
N LEU A 223 10.49 1.90 0.56
CA LEU A 223 11.33 0.98 -0.21
C LEU A 223 11.74 1.58 -1.55
N ALA A 224 10.80 2.14 -2.32
CA ALA A 224 11.09 2.78 -3.60
C ALA A 224 12.00 4.00 -3.44
N ARG A 225 11.64 4.92 -2.53
CA ARG A 225 12.39 6.14 -2.20
C ARG A 225 13.83 5.84 -1.85
N ASP A 226 14.06 4.95 -0.89
CA ASP A 226 15.40 4.67 -0.38
C ASP A 226 16.25 3.94 -1.43
N SER A 227 15.64 3.07 -2.24
CA SER A 227 16.32 2.41 -3.36
C SER A 227 16.74 3.41 -4.44
N ILE A 228 15.86 4.32 -4.82
CA ILE A 228 16.14 5.39 -5.77
C ILE A 228 17.23 6.34 -5.24
N ASN A 229 17.07 6.84 -4.02
CA ASN A 229 17.99 7.81 -3.44
C ASN A 229 19.38 7.20 -3.29
N LYS A 230 19.46 5.92 -2.90
CA LYS A 230 20.73 5.19 -2.89
C LYS A 230 21.38 5.11 -4.27
N LEU A 231 20.60 4.89 -5.33
CA LEU A 231 21.14 4.84 -6.69
C LEU A 231 21.67 6.19 -7.17
N LEU A 232 21.04 7.28 -6.75
CA LEU A 232 21.52 8.64 -7.01
C LEU A 232 22.84 8.91 -6.28
N ASP A 233 22.92 8.56 -5.00
CA ASP A 233 24.11 8.79 -4.18
C ASP A 233 25.32 7.96 -4.65
N ASP A 234 25.09 6.74 -5.15
CA ASP A 234 26.15 5.84 -5.62
C ASP A 234 26.69 6.25 -7.03
N HIS A 235 26.04 7.15 -7.78
CA HIS A 235 26.36 7.45 -9.19
C HIS A 235 26.28 8.94 -9.57
N GLU A 236 27.43 9.63 -9.61
CA GLU A 236 27.52 11.07 -9.95
C GLU A 236 27.45 11.38 -11.47
N ASP A 237 27.69 10.39 -12.36
CA ASP A 237 27.67 10.57 -13.82
C ASP A 237 26.27 10.25 -14.39
N ASN A 238 25.64 11.22 -15.06
CA ASN A 238 24.29 11.10 -15.63
C ASN A 238 24.12 9.94 -16.63
N TYR A 239 25.14 9.63 -17.44
CA TYR A 239 25.05 8.51 -18.38
C TYR A 239 25.10 7.17 -17.66
N ILE A 240 25.95 7.07 -16.63
CA ILE A 240 26.02 5.89 -15.77
C ILE A 240 24.69 5.73 -15.02
N MET A 241 24.16 6.82 -14.45
CA MET A 241 22.89 6.87 -13.74
C MET A 241 21.72 6.37 -14.60
N ASN A 242 21.55 6.86 -15.84
CA ASN A 242 20.48 6.40 -16.74
C ASN A 242 20.55 4.88 -17.01
N ASN A 243 21.76 4.35 -17.22
CA ASN A 243 21.97 2.92 -17.42
C ASN A 243 21.66 2.12 -16.15
N GLN A 244 22.00 2.63 -14.96
CA GLN A 244 21.67 1.96 -13.70
C GLN A 244 20.17 2.00 -13.43
N PHE A 245 19.50 3.15 -13.52
CA PHE A 245 18.05 3.22 -13.31
C PHE A 245 17.29 2.30 -14.28
N THR A 246 17.68 2.25 -15.55
CA THR A 246 17.09 1.32 -16.53
C THR A 246 17.40 -0.13 -16.18
N LYS A 247 18.63 -0.42 -15.76
CA LYS A 247 19.01 -1.75 -15.26
C LYS A 247 18.19 -2.12 -14.03
N PHE A 248 17.76 -1.18 -13.20
CA PHE A 248 17.07 -1.45 -11.94
C PHE A 248 15.54 -1.40 -12.05
N GLY A 249 14.99 -1.26 -13.27
CA GLY A 249 13.55 -1.20 -13.50
C GLY A 249 12.90 0.17 -13.24
N TYR A 250 13.67 1.15 -12.75
CA TYR A 250 13.19 2.52 -12.51
C TYR A 250 13.29 3.42 -13.74
N GLY A 251 14.20 3.16 -14.68
CA GLY A 251 14.40 3.99 -15.87
C GLY A 251 13.11 4.33 -16.65
N PRO A 252 12.20 3.36 -16.87
CA PRO A 252 10.94 3.61 -17.56
C PRO A 252 9.94 4.46 -16.75
N LEU A 253 10.15 4.63 -15.44
CA LEU A 253 9.26 5.33 -14.51
C LEU A 253 9.62 6.82 -14.31
N TYR A 254 10.68 7.30 -14.98
CA TYR A 254 11.20 8.66 -14.80
C TYR A 254 11.14 9.52 -16.07
N PRO A 255 10.73 10.80 -15.99
CA PRO A 255 10.64 11.73 -17.12
C PRO A 255 11.99 12.21 -17.68
N GLY A 256 13.07 11.42 -17.52
CA GLY A 256 14.39 11.66 -18.12
C GLY A 256 15.44 12.27 -17.17
N ASN A 257 15.02 13.03 -16.15
CA ASN A 257 15.91 13.50 -15.09
C ASN A 257 15.55 12.82 -13.77
N PHE A 258 16.50 12.08 -13.20
CA PHE A 258 16.33 11.43 -11.91
C PHE A 258 16.51 12.46 -10.78
N SER A 259 15.61 12.43 -9.80
CA SER A 259 15.56 13.39 -8.70
C SER A 259 15.50 12.66 -7.35
N ILE A 260 16.06 13.29 -6.31
CA ILE A 260 15.94 12.78 -4.94
C ILE A 260 14.45 12.76 -4.58
N GLN A 261 14.01 11.61 -4.10
CA GLN A 261 12.65 11.38 -3.65
C GLN A 261 12.50 11.95 -2.23
N PRO A 262 11.45 12.77 -1.97
CA PRO A 262 11.29 13.47 -0.70
C PRO A 262 10.89 12.55 0.45
N SER A 263 10.88 13.09 1.67
CA SER A 263 10.25 12.44 2.82
C SER A 263 8.78 12.10 2.53
N MET A 264 8.25 11.06 3.17
CA MET A 264 6.84 10.65 3.06
C MET A 264 5.90 11.81 3.37
N CYS A 265 6.17 12.55 4.45
CA CYS A 265 5.36 13.69 4.84
C CYS A 265 5.41 14.82 3.81
N ASP A 266 6.57 15.12 3.24
CA ASP A 266 6.69 16.20 2.26
C ASP A 266 6.08 15.80 0.92
N LEU A 267 6.20 14.53 0.51
CA LEU A 267 5.46 14.00 -0.64
C LEU A 267 3.96 14.19 -0.47
N ILE A 268 3.38 13.73 0.66
CA ILE A 268 1.93 13.81 0.90
C ILE A 268 1.47 15.27 0.91
N LYS A 269 2.22 16.18 1.56
CA LYS A 269 1.89 17.62 1.55
C LYS A 269 1.87 18.18 0.13
N GLU A 270 2.87 17.86 -0.67
CA GLU A 270 2.97 18.34 -2.05
C GLU A 270 1.89 17.73 -2.94
N PHE A 271 1.59 16.45 -2.78
CA PHE A 271 0.49 15.75 -3.44
C PHE A 271 -0.86 16.43 -3.18
N ILE A 272 -1.15 16.76 -1.91
CA ILE A 272 -2.37 17.48 -1.53
C ILE A 272 -2.35 18.91 -2.11
N PHE A 273 -1.22 19.61 -2.03
CA PHE A 273 -1.07 20.95 -2.61
C PHE A 273 -1.37 20.97 -4.12
N MET A 274 -1.02 19.90 -4.84
CA MET A 274 -1.34 19.73 -6.27
C MET A 274 -2.81 19.38 -6.55
N GLY A 275 -3.65 19.27 -5.53
CA GLY A 275 -5.07 18.92 -5.64
C GLY A 275 -5.38 17.44 -5.43
N GLY A 276 -4.40 16.65 -5.02
CA GLY A 276 -4.58 15.25 -4.64
C GLY A 276 -5.36 15.10 -3.33
N ARG A 277 -5.89 13.91 -3.10
CA ARG A 277 -6.64 13.53 -1.88
C ARG A 277 -6.12 12.21 -1.35
N VAL A 278 -5.98 12.10 -0.03
CA VAL A 278 -5.65 10.84 0.65
C VAL A 278 -6.92 10.26 1.23
N PHE A 279 -7.19 8.98 0.95
CA PHE A 279 -8.40 8.29 1.41
C PHE A 279 -8.15 7.19 2.42
N ASP A 280 -6.94 6.62 2.42
CA ASP A 280 -6.52 5.56 3.33
C ASP A 280 -4.99 5.65 3.48
N VAL A 281 -4.46 5.24 4.64
CA VAL A 281 -3.03 5.13 4.90
C VAL A 281 -2.74 3.82 5.60
N GLN A 282 -1.76 3.09 5.07
CA GLN A 282 -1.29 1.83 5.62
C GLN A 282 0.07 2.10 6.29
N LEU A 283 0.10 2.04 7.63
CA LEU A 283 1.29 2.32 8.42
C LEU A 283 2.05 1.04 8.70
N VAL A 284 3.08 0.81 7.89
CA VAL A 284 3.90 -0.40 7.88
C VAL A 284 5.37 -0.01 7.71
N ASP A 285 6.25 -0.72 8.41
CA ASP A 285 7.70 -0.47 8.34
C ASP A 285 8.36 -1.41 7.33
N TYR A 286 9.58 -1.07 6.92
CA TYR A 286 10.35 -1.84 5.95
C TYR A 286 11.82 -1.97 6.39
N GLY A 287 12.44 -3.08 6.01
CA GLY A 287 13.80 -3.44 6.38
C GLY A 287 14.74 -3.30 5.20
N GLN A 288 15.30 -4.43 4.75
CA GLN A 288 16.15 -4.48 3.56
C GLN A 288 15.48 -3.86 2.33
N ILE A 289 16.16 -2.89 1.75
CA ILE A 289 15.85 -2.33 0.44
C ILE A 289 16.44 -3.23 -0.65
N TRP A 290 15.79 -3.27 -1.81
CA TRP A 290 16.25 -4.11 -2.91
C TRP A 290 17.62 -3.65 -3.41
N LYS A 291 18.51 -4.63 -3.60
CA LYS A 291 19.80 -4.44 -4.27
C LYS A 291 20.01 -5.61 -5.22
N PRO A 292 20.29 -5.38 -6.50
CA PRO A 292 20.61 -6.46 -7.42
C PRO A 292 21.97 -7.06 -7.09
N GLU A 293 22.13 -8.33 -7.45
CA GLU A 293 23.37 -9.09 -7.33
C GLU A 293 24.54 -8.35 -8.02
N ARG A 294 25.68 -8.28 -7.31
CA ARG A 294 26.93 -7.76 -7.85
C ARG A 294 27.92 -8.92 -7.99
N LYS A 295 27.90 -9.56 -9.17
CA LYS A 295 28.78 -10.70 -9.51
C LYS A 295 30.26 -10.46 -9.21
N GLU A 296 30.73 -9.22 -9.38
CA GLU A 296 32.12 -8.84 -9.13
C GLU A 296 32.49 -8.80 -7.64
N LYS A 297 31.50 -8.80 -6.73
CA LYS A 297 31.69 -8.69 -5.28
C LYS A 297 31.22 -9.92 -4.48
N ASN A 298 30.79 -11.00 -5.14
CA ASN A 298 30.10 -12.14 -4.49
C ASN A 298 28.98 -11.66 -3.54
N ASP A 299 28.22 -10.66 -3.98
CA ASP A 299 27.07 -10.12 -3.27
C ASP A 299 25.81 -10.67 -3.94
N ASP A 300 25.10 -11.54 -3.24
CA ASP A 300 23.94 -12.30 -3.74
C ASP A 300 22.71 -11.43 -4.05
N GLY A 301 22.80 -10.11 -3.81
CA GLY A 301 21.67 -9.19 -3.87
C GLY A 301 20.77 -9.34 -2.64
N GLN A 302 19.97 -8.30 -2.35
CA GLN A 302 19.07 -8.30 -1.18
C GLN A 302 17.61 -8.29 -1.65
N ILE A 303 16.81 -9.17 -1.06
CA ILE A 303 15.35 -9.24 -1.23
C ILE A 303 14.71 -8.15 -0.38
N LEU A 304 13.63 -7.56 -0.87
CA LEU A 304 12.83 -6.57 -0.13
C LEU A 304 12.27 -7.17 1.16
N GLU A 305 12.51 -6.50 2.29
CA GLU A 305 11.78 -6.76 3.52
C GLU A 305 10.71 -5.69 3.70
N GLU A 306 9.53 -5.96 3.17
CA GLU A 306 8.31 -5.18 3.38
C GLU A 306 7.48 -5.81 4.50
N GLY A 307 6.67 -5.01 5.20
CA GLY A 307 5.73 -5.57 6.17
C GLY A 307 6.25 -5.67 7.60
N LEU A 308 7.35 -5.00 7.95
CA LEU A 308 7.88 -5.04 9.31
C LEU A 308 6.95 -4.30 10.29
N GLY A 309 7.04 -4.69 11.57
CA GLY A 309 6.31 -3.99 12.62
C GLY A 309 6.79 -2.55 12.76
N LEU A 310 5.90 -1.66 13.20
CA LEU A 310 6.25 -0.25 13.43
C LEU A 310 7.48 -0.11 14.32
N LEU A 311 8.46 0.69 13.87
CA LEU A 311 9.72 0.98 14.55
C LEU A 311 10.70 -0.21 14.62
N GLU A 312 10.44 -1.28 13.86
CA GLU A 312 11.37 -2.41 13.70
C GLU A 312 12.27 -2.26 12.47
N GLY A 313 11.91 -1.38 11.53
CA GLY A 313 12.58 -1.19 10.26
C GLY A 313 13.41 0.10 10.15
N LEU A 314 13.61 0.54 8.91
CA LEU A 314 14.46 1.66 8.53
C LEU A 314 13.74 3.01 8.55
N SER A 315 12.41 3.02 8.47
CA SER A 315 11.64 4.27 8.34
C SER A 315 11.71 5.15 9.58
N GLY A 316 11.96 4.54 10.74
CA GLY A 316 12.05 5.24 12.02
C GLY A 316 10.79 6.05 12.35
N LYS A 317 10.97 7.31 12.77
CA LYS A 317 9.86 8.17 13.25
C LYS A 317 8.89 8.55 12.14
N GLU A 318 9.37 8.48 10.90
CA GLU A 318 8.69 9.06 9.76
C GLU A 318 7.30 8.44 9.54
N ILE A 319 7.15 7.12 9.74
CA ILE A 319 5.84 6.45 9.65
C ILE A 319 4.85 7.04 10.67
N LEU A 320 5.30 7.27 11.90
CA LEU A 320 4.46 7.87 12.94
C LEU A 320 4.13 9.33 12.63
N ASP A 321 5.08 10.07 12.04
CA ASP A 321 4.86 11.45 11.60
C ASP A 321 3.86 11.53 10.45
N VAL A 322 3.86 10.56 9.51
CA VAL A 322 2.81 10.41 8.49
C VAL A 322 1.45 10.21 9.16
N GLY A 323 1.33 9.24 10.08
CA GLY A 323 0.07 9.00 10.79
C GLY A 323 -0.42 10.24 11.55
N LYS A 324 0.49 10.96 12.22
CA LYS A 324 0.18 12.23 12.91
C LYS A 324 -0.25 13.34 11.97
N PHE A 325 0.39 13.46 10.81
CA PHE A 325 0.02 14.43 9.80
C PHE A 325 -1.42 14.16 9.31
N ILE A 326 -1.74 12.90 8.97
CA ILE A 326 -3.07 12.48 8.52
C ILE A 326 -4.12 12.69 9.60
N ASN A 327 -3.81 12.35 10.85
CA ASN A 327 -4.67 12.58 12.01
C ASN A 327 -5.07 14.05 12.16
N ASN A 328 -4.14 14.97 11.89
CA ASN A 328 -4.38 16.41 11.97
C ASN A 328 -5.07 16.97 10.72
N LEU A 329 -4.98 16.27 9.58
CA LEU A 329 -5.59 16.65 8.32
C LEU A 329 -7.09 16.35 8.31
N ASP A 330 -7.47 15.10 8.56
CA ASP A 330 -8.87 14.65 8.61
C ASP A 330 -8.96 13.38 9.48
N ASN A 331 -9.70 13.46 10.59
CA ASN A 331 -9.91 12.34 11.51
C ASN A 331 -10.80 11.22 10.92
N ASN A 332 -11.35 11.41 9.72
CA ASN A 332 -12.16 10.41 9.03
C ASN A 332 -11.38 9.59 7.99
N ILE A 333 -10.07 9.82 7.84
CA ILE A 333 -9.17 9.01 7.01
C ILE A 333 -8.79 7.75 7.81
N PRO A 334 -9.04 6.53 7.28
CA PRO A 334 -8.60 5.29 7.89
C PRO A 334 -7.07 5.12 7.88
N ILE A 335 -6.59 4.57 8.98
CA ILE A 335 -5.19 4.18 9.21
C ILE A 335 -5.18 2.70 9.56
N SER A 336 -4.63 1.87 8.65
CA SER A 336 -4.41 0.44 8.90
C SER A 336 -2.98 0.14 9.36
N PHE A 337 -2.81 -1.07 9.89
CA PHE A 337 -1.52 -1.63 10.29
C PHE A 337 -1.36 -2.98 9.60
N ASP A 338 -0.88 -2.96 8.37
CA ASP A 338 -0.82 -4.11 7.46
C ASP A 338 0.55 -4.81 7.54
N ILE A 339 0.89 -5.22 8.77
CA ILE A 339 2.17 -5.90 9.05
C ILE A 339 2.17 -7.28 8.40
N GLU A 340 3.06 -7.48 7.42
CA GLU A 340 3.23 -8.78 6.78
C GLU A 340 4.12 -9.71 7.60
N VAL A 341 3.58 -10.87 7.93
CA VAL A 341 4.28 -12.00 8.51
C VAL A 341 3.94 -13.23 7.66
N GLU A 342 4.45 -14.42 7.97
CA GLU A 342 4.04 -15.69 7.35
C GLU A 342 2.49 -15.84 7.25
N ASN A 343 1.75 -15.08 8.07
CA ASN A 343 0.34 -14.79 7.90
C ASN A 343 0.10 -13.27 7.99
N PHE A 344 -0.37 -12.63 6.90
CA PHE A 344 -0.70 -11.19 6.77
C PHE A 344 -1.64 -10.65 7.88
N LEU A 345 -2.27 -11.54 8.64
CA LEU A 345 -3.33 -11.22 9.59
C LEU A 345 -2.95 -11.45 11.06
N GLU A 346 -1.66 -11.60 11.39
CA GLU A 346 -1.16 -11.87 12.76
C GLU A 346 -1.66 -10.81 13.77
N PRO A 347 -2.64 -11.12 14.63
CA PRO A 347 -3.32 -10.08 15.43
C PRO A 347 -2.41 -9.40 16.45
N VAL A 348 -1.42 -10.11 17.00
CA VAL A 348 -0.57 -9.56 18.07
C VAL A 348 0.27 -8.39 17.58
N LYS A 349 0.92 -8.53 16.42
CA LYS A 349 1.75 -7.47 15.85
C LYS A 349 0.93 -6.25 15.43
N GLN A 350 -0.21 -6.47 14.78
CA GLN A 350 -1.10 -5.39 14.38
C GLN A 350 -1.63 -4.61 15.59
N VAL A 351 -2.00 -5.31 16.66
CA VAL A 351 -2.40 -4.67 17.93
C VAL A 351 -1.23 -3.94 18.57
N SER A 352 -0.02 -4.49 18.54
CA SER A 352 1.18 -3.82 19.06
C SER A 352 1.42 -2.48 18.35
N ALA A 353 1.38 -2.47 17.02
CA ALA A 353 1.52 -1.27 16.21
C ALA A 353 0.40 -0.24 16.47
N ALA A 354 -0.85 -0.70 16.52
CA ALA A 354 -1.98 0.15 16.87
C ALA A 354 -1.80 0.83 18.25
N LEU A 355 -1.32 0.11 19.26
CA LEU A 355 -1.06 0.66 20.59
C LEU A 355 0.10 1.67 20.59
N ILE A 356 1.18 1.40 19.85
CA ILE A 356 2.30 2.35 19.66
C ILE A 356 1.76 3.65 19.07
N TYR A 357 0.97 3.56 18.00
CA TYR A 357 0.39 4.71 17.33
C TYR A 357 -0.56 5.50 18.25
N ILE A 358 -1.46 4.83 18.97
CA ILE A 358 -2.38 5.47 19.93
C ILE A 358 -1.61 6.25 21.00
N ASP A 359 -0.58 5.65 21.61
CA ASP A 359 0.19 6.31 22.65
C ASP A 359 1.06 7.45 22.09
N PHE A 360 1.53 7.35 20.84
CA PHE A 360 2.26 8.42 20.14
C PHE A 360 1.38 9.63 19.84
N ILE A 361 0.21 9.43 19.22
CA ILE A 361 -0.75 10.51 18.95
C ILE A 361 -1.27 11.13 20.25
N GLY A 362 -1.39 10.32 21.30
CA GLY A 362 -1.74 10.77 22.65
C GLY A 362 -0.66 11.56 23.40
N GLY A 363 0.54 11.71 22.84
CA GLY A 363 1.67 12.34 23.51
C GLY A 363 2.17 11.59 24.74
N LYS A 364 1.81 10.31 24.90
CA LYS A 364 2.29 9.42 25.98
C LYS A 364 3.58 8.72 25.60
N LEU A 365 3.87 8.65 24.31
CA LEU A 365 5.10 8.11 23.76
C LEU A 365 5.85 9.23 23.06
N ASP A 366 7.04 9.53 23.57
CA ASP A 366 8.03 10.33 22.85
C ASP A 366 9.07 9.38 22.24
N VAL A 367 9.29 9.51 20.94
CA VAL A 367 10.21 8.64 20.20
C VAL A 367 11.42 9.47 19.79
N ASP A 368 12.51 9.35 20.55
CA ASP A 368 13.78 10.03 20.28
C ASP A 368 14.75 9.06 19.55
N PHE A 369 15.20 9.45 18.36
CA PHE A 369 15.94 8.60 17.41
C PHE A 369 17.46 8.63 17.59
N SER A 370 17.91 8.58 18.85
CA SER A 370 19.27 8.18 19.17
C SER A 370 19.28 6.71 19.64
N PHE A 371 19.69 5.80 18.73
CA PHE A 371 19.98 4.35 18.92
C PHE A 371 18.86 3.31 18.74
N ASN A 372 19.13 2.36 17.82
CA ASN A 372 18.36 1.14 17.50
C ASN A 372 18.01 0.23 18.70
N HIS A 373 18.75 0.26 19.81
CA HIS A 373 18.48 -0.64 20.95
C HIS A 373 17.29 -0.20 21.81
N LYS A 374 16.97 1.09 21.89
CA LYS A 374 15.83 1.59 22.68
C LYS A 374 14.49 1.21 22.04
N ASN A 375 14.42 1.21 20.72
CA ASN A 375 13.20 0.86 19.97
C ASN A 375 12.82 -0.62 20.14
N LYS A 376 13.80 -1.55 20.18
CA LYS A 376 13.52 -2.98 20.38
C LYS A 376 12.83 -3.27 21.72
N ASN A 377 13.28 -2.62 22.81
CA ASN A 377 12.65 -2.79 24.12
C ASN A 377 11.24 -2.20 24.16
N LEU A 378 11.06 -1.04 23.52
CA LEU A 378 9.76 -0.39 23.37
C LEU A 378 8.76 -1.32 22.64
N VAL A 379 9.12 -1.76 21.44
CA VAL A 379 8.28 -2.64 20.61
C VAL A 379 7.96 -3.94 21.34
N SER A 380 8.97 -4.56 21.98
CA SER A 380 8.77 -5.77 22.80
C SER A 380 7.74 -5.56 23.92
N SER A 381 7.76 -4.38 24.57
CA SER A 381 6.80 -4.07 25.64
C SER A 381 5.36 -3.95 25.11
N TYR A 382 5.16 -3.38 23.92
CA TYR A 382 3.84 -3.29 23.29
C TYR A 382 3.37 -4.64 22.75
N TYR A 383 4.29 -5.48 22.28
CA TYR A 383 4.00 -6.84 21.88
C TYR A 383 3.45 -7.68 23.04
N GLU A 384 4.05 -7.58 24.23
CA GLU A 384 3.53 -8.26 25.43
C GLU A 384 2.18 -7.69 25.90
N LYS A 385 1.97 -6.36 25.80
CA LYS A 385 0.65 -5.75 26.04
C LYS A 385 -0.40 -6.30 25.07
N ALA A 386 -0.06 -6.41 23.79
CA ALA A 386 -0.95 -6.92 22.75
C ALA A 386 -1.34 -8.39 23.01
N LYS A 387 -0.38 -9.26 23.35
CA LYS A 387 -0.65 -10.65 23.75
C LYS A 387 -1.66 -10.73 24.90
N LYS A 388 -1.45 -9.93 25.95
CA LYS A 388 -2.33 -9.89 27.11
C LYS A 388 -3.73 -9.40 26.76
N ILE A 389 -3.87 -8.44 25.84
CA ILE A 389 -5.19 -8.00 25.37
C ILE A 389 -5.89 -9.14 24.65
N ILE A 390 -5.21 -9.77 23.70
CA ILE A 390 -5.79 -10.85 22.88
C ILE A 390 -6.15 -12.06 23.73
N SER A 391 -5.31 -12.47 24.68
CA SER A 391 -5.59 -13.61 25.56
C SER A 391 -6.80 -13.40 26.48
N ASN A 392 -7.21 -12.16 26.71
CA ASN A 392 -8.36 -11.80 27.54
C ASN A 392 -9.64 -11.59 26.71
N ILE A 393 -9.59 -11.74 25.39
CA ILE A 393 -10.77 -11.71 24.53
C ILE A 393 -11.30 -13.14 24.42
N SER A 394 -12.46 -13.40 25.04
CA SER A 394 -13.17 -14.67 24.83
C SER A 394 -13.72 -14.71 23.40
N LEU A 395 -13.41 -15.75 22.63
CA LEU A 395 -13.97 -15.97 21.29
C LEU A 395 -15.45 -16.32 21.34
#